data_AF-A0A7V4Y1R5-F1
#
_entry.id   AF-A0A7V4Y1R5-F1
#
_cell.length_a   1.000
_cell.length_b   1.000
_cell.length_c   1.000
_cell.angle_alpha   90.00
_cell.angle_beta   90.00
_cell.angle_gamma   90.00
#
_symmetry.space_group_name_H-M   'P 1'
#
loop_
_entity.id
_entity.type
_entity.pdbx_description
1 polymer ?
#
loop_
_entity_poly.entity_id
_entity_poly.type
_entity_poly.pdbx_seq_one_letter_code
_entity_poly.pdbx_strand_id
1 'polypeptide(L)' 'MIDLRSDTVTRPTAEMRAAMAAAEVGDDVYLEDPTVNLLQERAAQI' A
#
# COMPACT_ATOMS: atom_id res chain seq x y z
N MET A 1 17.10 -14.09 -12.99
CA MET A 1 16.33 -13.93 -14.24
C MET A 1 16.10 -12.44 -14.42
N ILE A 2 16.48 -11.87 -15.56
CA ILE A 2 16.27 -10.45 -15.85
C ILE A 2 14.96 -10.37 -16.67
N ASP A 3 13.95 -9.71 -16.13
CA ASP A 3 12.64 -9.56 -16.77
C ASP A 3 12.43 -8.09 -17.13
N LEU A 4 12.36 -7.80 -18.43
CA LEU A 4 12.29 -6.44 -19.00
C LEU A 4 10.96 -6.16 -19.70
N ARG A 5 9.95 -7.01 -19.49
CA ARG A 5 8.67 -6.89 -20.20
C ARG A 5 7.86 -5.67 -19.74
N SER A 6 7.90 -5.36 -18.45
CA SER A 6 7.19 -4.23 -17.83
C SER A 6 7.66 -4.08 -16.38
N ASP A 7 7.51 -2.89 -15.80
CA ASP A 7 7.66 -2.58 -14.38
C ASP A 7 6.58 -3.21 -13.48
N THR A 8 5.41 -3.55 -14.03
CA THR A 8 4.34 -4.24 -13.30
C THR A 8 4.74 -5.62 -12.76
N VAL A 9 5.86 -6.20 -13.23
CA VAL A 9 6.41 -7.47 -12.71
C VAL A 9 7.13 -7.31 -11.37
N THR A 10 7.26 -6.08 -10.87
CA THR A 10 7.82 -5.81 -9.54
C THR A 10 7.06 -6.58 -8.47
N ARG A 11 7.79 -6.96 -7.43
CA ARG A 11 7.25 -7.67 -6.27
C ARG A 11 7.49 -6.81 -5.03
N PRO A 12 6.59 -6.84 -4.04
CA PRO A 12 6.81 -6.12 -2.79
C PRO A 12 8.13 -6.58 -2.15
N THR A 13 8.87 -5.64 -1.55
CA THR A 13 10.06 -5.98 -0.76
C THR A 13 9.66 -6.68 0.55
N ALA A 14 10.64 -7.12 1.34
CA ALA A 14 10.35 -7.70 2.65
C ALA A 14 9.74 -6.66 3.60
N GLU A 15 10.24 -5.43 3.54
CA GLU A 15 9.79 -4.29 4.35
C GLU A 15 8.36 -3.89 3.97
N MET A 16 8.04 -3.84 2.67
CA MET A 16 6.67 -3.58 2.21
C MET A 16 5.70 -4.64 2.74
N ARG A 17 6.08 -5.93 2.66
CA ARG A 17 5.24 -7.01 3.21
C ARG A 17 5.07 -6.92 4.73
N ALA A 18 6.13 -6.56 5.45
CA ALA A 18 6.06 -6.38 6.91
C ALA A 18 5.14 -5.20 7.28
N ALA A 19 5.24 -4.07 6.57
CA ALA A 19 4.38 -2.92 6.77
C ALA A 19 2.91 -3.26 6.47
N MET A 20 2.62 -3.96 5.36
CA MET A 20 1.28 -4.42 5.03
C MET A 20 0.70 -5.35 6.11
N ALA A 21 1.51 -6.27 6.64
CA ALA A 21 1.06 -7.21 7.67
C ALA A 21 0.81 -6.55 9.04
N ALA A 22 1.46 -5.42 9.32
CA ALA A 22 1.34 -4.69 10.57
C ALA A 22 0.35 -3.52 10.51
N ALA A 23 -0.22 -3.22 9.34
CA ALA A 23 -1.12 -2.10 9.14
C ALA A 23 -2.45 -2.30 9.89
N GLU A 24 -2.94 -1.22 10.53
CA GLU A 24 -4.30 -1.19 11.07
C GLU A 24 -5.29 -1.08 9.91
N VAL A 25 -6.30 -1.94 9.90
CA VAL A 25 -7.30 -2.02 8.82
C VAL A 25 -8.71 -1.87 9.38
N GLY A 26 -9.63 -1.44 8.52
CA GLY A 26 -11.04 -1.24 8.84
C GLY A 26 -11.92 -1.38 7.61
N ASP A 27 -13.19 -1.00 7.73
CA ASP A 27 -14.10 -0.95 6.59
C ASP A 27 -13.98 0.39 5.86
N ASP A 28 -13.45 0.36 4.64
CA ASP A 28 -13.24 1.54 3.82
C ASP A 28 -14.56 2.19 3.35
N VAL A 29 -15.65 1.42 3.19
CA VAL A 29 -16.95 1.97 2.79
C VAL A 29 -17.50 2.89 3.88
N TYR A 30 -17.21 2.58 5.14
CA TYR A 30 -17.57 3.40 6.28
C TYR A 30 -16.46 4.39 6.71
N LEU A 31 -15.36 4.47 5.95
CA LEU A 31 -14.18 5.30 6.24
C LEU A 31 -13.48 4.96 7.57
N GLU A 32 -13.61 3.71 8.01
CA GLU A 32 -13.04 3.24 9.27
C GLU A 32 -11.65 2.61 9.09
N ASP A 33 -11.12 2.54 7.87
CA ASP A 33 -9.75 2.06 7.62
C ASP A 33 -8.72 3.20 7.81
N PRO A 34 -7.94 3.20 8.91
CA PRO A 34 -7.00 4.27 9.19
C PRO A 34 -5.83 4.31 8.19
N THR A 35 -5.43 3.16 7.63
CA THR A 35 -4.30 3.09 6.70
C THR A 35 -4.68 3.65 5.34
N VAL A 36 -5.90 3.37 4.86
CA VAL A 36 -6.41 3.96 3.61
C VAL A 36 -6.58 5.48 3.76
N ASN A 37 -7.18 5.94 4.85
CA ASN A 37 -7.37 7.36 5.13
C ASN A 37 -6.02 8.11 5.13
N LEU A 38 -5.02 7.57 5.85
CA LEU A 38 -3.68 8.15 5.89
C LEU A 38 -3.04 8.23 4.49
N LEU A 39 -3.17 7.18 3.67
CA LEU A 39 -2.65 7.18 2.31
C LEU A 39 -3.28 8.31 1.47
N GLN A 40 -4.60 8.46 1.53
CA GLN A 40 -5.34 9.48 0.79
C GLN A 40 -4.99 10.90 1.25
N GLU A 41 -4.93 11.14 2.57
CA GLU A 41 -4.52 12.43 3.13
C GLU A 41 -3.12 12.83 2.68
N ARG A 42 -2.17 11.88 2.71
CA ARG A 42 -0.79 12.12 2.25
C ARG A 42 -0.74 12.43 0.75
N ALA A 43 -1.52 11.70 -0.05
CA ALA A 43 -1.60 11.93 -1.48
C ALA A 43 -2.31 13.26 -1.84
N ALA A 44 -3.14 13.80 -0.96
CA ALA A 44 -3.80 15.09 -1.16
C ALA A 44 -2.93 16.30 -0.75
N GLN A 45 -1.80 16.08 -0.07
CA GLN A 45 -0.89 17.12 0.42
C GLN A 45 0.19 17.55 -0.59
N ILE A 46 0.14 17.03 -1.81
CA ILE A 46 1.04 17.35 -2.95
C ILE A 46 0.32 18.22 -3.97
#